data_AF-A0A434CJ32-F1
#
_entry.id   AF-A0A434CJ32-F1
#
_cell.length_a   1.000
_cell.length_b   1.000
_cell.length_c   1.000
_cell.angle_alpha   90.00
_cell.angle_beta   90.00
_cell.angle_gamma   90.00
#
_symmetry.space_group_name_H-M   'P 1'
#
loop_
_entity.id
_entity.type
_entity.pdbx_description
1 polymer ?
#
loop_
_entity_poly.entity_id
_entity_poly.type
_entity_poly.pdbx_seq_one_letter_code
_entity_poly.pdbx_strand_id
1 'polypeptide(L)' 'MNNPQATSAPVIETKRTILRAHRLDDFDTYAAMWTDPIVTRFIGGKPRTREESWMRFLRHAGLWPLLGYGFWAL' A
#
# COMPACT_ATOMS: atom_id res chain seq x y z
N MET A 1 -22.15 7.30 20.78
CA MET A 1 -21.47 7.36 19.47
C MET A 1 -20.14 6.65 19.62
N ASN A 2 -20.07 5.37 19.28
CA ASN A 2 -18.81 4.63 19.34
C ASN A 2 -17.91 5.20 18.25
N ASN A 3 -16.85 5.88 18.64
CA ASN A 3 -15.75 6.22 17.76
C ASN A 3 -15.19 4.89 17.24
N PRO A 4 -15.31 4.52 15.96
CA PRO A 4 -14.52 3.40 15.46
C PRO A 4 -13.07 3.82 15.69
N GLN A 5 -12.35 3.13 16.59
CA GLN A 5 -10.91 3.32 16.71
C GLN A 5 -10.36 3.30 15.30
N ALA A 6 -9.63 4.35 14.90
CA ALA A 6 -9.03 4.41 13.57
C ALA A 6 -8.25 3.11 13.33
N THR A 7 -8.84 2.21 12.55
CA THR A 7 -8.33 0.84 12.45
C THR A 7 -7.09 0.91 11.59
N SER A 8 -5.90 0.73 12.18
CA SER A 8 -4.70 0.44 11.41
C SER A 8 -4.83 -0.95 10.80
N ALA A 9 -4.16 -1.19 9.66
CA ALA A 9 -4.07 -2.54 9.11
C ALA A 9 -3.61 -3.53 10.20
N PRO A 10 -4.29 -4.68 10.39
CA PRO A 10 -3.82 -5.68 11.34
C PRO A 10 -2.47 -6.22 10.87
N VAL A 11 -1.62 -6.59 11.82
CA VAL A 11 -0.35 -7.24 11.49
C VAL A 11 -0.60 -8.75 11.39
N ILE A 12 -0.23 -9.34 10.26
CA ILE A 12 -0.31 -10.79 10.04
C ILE A 12 1.10 -11.31 9.83
N GLU A 13 1.55 -12.16 10.74
CA GLU A 13 2.87 -12.79 10.67
C GLU A 13 2.74 -14.20 10.08
N THR A 14 3.62 -14.53 9.15
CA THR A 14 3.78 -15.87 8.60
C THR A 14 5.21 -16.35 8.81
N LYS A 15 5.51 -17.61 8.46
CA LYS A 15 6.86 -18.15 8.54
C LYS A 15 7.91 -17.33 7.77
N ARG A 16 7.53 -16.59 6.72
CA ARG A 16 8.47 -15.89 5.82
C ARG A 16 8.18 -14.40 5.65
N THR A 17 7.07 -13.88 6.15
CA THR A 17 6.61 -12.52 5.84
C THR A 17 5.80 -11.91 6.98
N ILE A 18 5.78 -10.59 7.04
CA ILE A 18 4.91 -9.79 7.91
C ILE A 18 4.06 -8.90 7.01
N LEU A 19 2.74 -9.08 7.02
CA LEU A 19 1.82 -8.16 6.37
C LEU A 19 1.44 -7.09 7.38
N ARG A 20 1.69 -5.82 7.07
CA ARG A 20 1.46 -4.68 7.98
C ARG A 20 0.91 -3.46 7.25
N ALA A 21 0.59 -2.40 7.99
CA ALA A 21 0.28 -1.11 7.39
C ALA A 21 1.50 -0.55 6.62
N HIS A 22 1.21 0.19 5.54
CA HIS A 22 2.20 1.00 4.84
C HIS A 22 2.81 2.05 5.77
N ARG A 23 4.14 2.20 5.71
CA ARG A 23 4.94 3.23 6.40
C ARG A 23 5.60 4.11 5.36
N LEU A 24 5.91 5.36 5.71
CA LEU A 24 6.51 6.30 4.76
C LEU A 24 7.77 5.75 4.08
N ASP A 25 8.61 5.03 4.82
CA ASP A 25 9.85 4.42 4.34
C ASP A 25 9.64 3.31 3.28
N ASP A 26 8.41 2.80 3.13
CA ASP A 26 8.09 1.84 2.06
C ASP A 26 7.97 2.52 0.69
N PHE A 27 7.81 3.85 0.65
CA PHE A 27 7.42 4.55 -0.57
C PHE A 27 8.47 4.43 -1.66
N ASP A 28 9.76 4.52 -1.34
CA ASP A 28 10.81 4.45 -2.35
C ASP A 28 10.86 3.09 -3.04
N THR A 29 10.78 2.01 -2.26
CA THR A 29 10.69 0.63 -2.78
C THR A 29 9.39 0.43 -3.58
N TYR A 30 8.27 0.94 -3.09
CA TYR A 30 6.99 0.89 -3.80
C TYR A 30 7.07 1.62 -5.15
N ALA A 31 7.60 2.84 -5.16
CA ALA A 31 7.74 3.65 -6.38
C ALA A 31 8.67 2.95 -7.38
N ALA A 32 9.82 2.45 -6.94
CA ALA A 32 10.75 1.70 -7.78
C ALA A 32 10.06 0.48 -8.44
N MET A 33 9.33 -0.33 -7.67
CA MET A 33 8.59 -1.48 -8.19
C MET A 33 7.57 -1.09 -9.28
N TRP A 34 6.85 0.02 -9.09
CA TRP A 34 5.83 0.46 -10.06
C TRP A 34 6.38 1.14 -11.31
N THR A 35 7.69 1.41 -11.38
CA THR A 35 8.38 1.81 -12.61
C THR A 35 8.74 0.62 -13.51
N ASP A 36 8.66 -0.62 -13.01
CA ASP A 36 9.03 -1.80 -13.78
C ASP A 36 7.93 -2.20 -14.79
N PRO A 37 8.25 -2.29 -16.10
CA PRO A 37 7.31 -2.77 -17.12
C PRO A 37 6.77 -4.17 -16.86
N ILE A 38 7.53 -5.06 -16.21
CA ILE A 38 7.09 -6.42 -15.86
C ILE A 38 5.93 -6.35 -14.87
N VAL A 39 6.02 -5.49 -13.86
CA VAL A 39 4.97 -5.26 -12.86
C VAL A 39 3.72 -4.65 -13.50
N THR A 40 3.90 -3.71 -14.43
CA THR A 40 2.78 -2.97 -15.03
C THR A 40 2.15 -3.63 -16.25
N ARG A 41 2.78 -4.65 -16.84
CA ARG A 41 2.33 -5.36 -18.06
C ARG A 41 0.85 -5.75 -18.03
N PHE A 42 0.37 -6.25 -16.89
CA PHE A 42 -1.02 -6.68 -16.70
C PHE A 42 -1.83 -5.73 -15.80
N ILE A 43 -1.23 -4.61 -15.37
CA ILE A 43 -1.83 -3.64 -14.45
C ILE A 43 -1.76 -2.25 -15.08
N GLY A 44 -2.55 -2.06 -16.14
CA GLY A 44 -2.65 -0.79 -16.87
C GLY A 44 -1.60 -0.59 -17.98
N GLY A 45 -0.63 -1.47 -18.12
CA GLY A 45 0.30 -1.53 -19.26
C GLY A 45 1.34 -0.41 -19.32
N LYS A 46 1.38 0.49 -18.35
CA LYS A 46 2.29 1.64 -18.31
C LYS A 46 2.98 1.75 -16.94
N PRO A 47 4.32 1.78 -16.88
CA PRO A 47 5.07 2.20 -15.71
C PRO A 47 4.56 3.52 -15.14
N ARG A 48 4.45 3.59 -13.82
CA ARG A 48 3.98 4.80 -13.14
C ARG A 48 5.11 5.78 -12.92
N THR A 49 4.80 7.07 -12.94
CA THR A 49 5.71 8.08 -12.38
C THR A 49 5.75 7.96 -10.85
N ARG A 50 6.73 8.62 -10.23
CA ARG A 50 6.84 8.68 -8.77
C ARG A 50 5.61 9.37 -8.15
N GLU A 51 5.11 10.44 -8.75
CA GLU A 51 3.93 11.19 -8.30
C GLU A 51 2.65 10.36 -8.42
N GLU A 52 2.46 9.65 -9.54
CA GLU A 52 1.34 8.72 -9.72
C GLU A 52 1.36 7.61 -8.67
N SER A 53 2.56 7.12 -8.34
CA SER A 53 2.76 6.12 -7.29
C SER A 53 2.47 6.69 -5.90
N TRP A 54 2.87 7.93 -5.63
CA TRP A 54 2.59 8.62 -4.36
C TRP A 54 1.09 8.75 -4.11
N MET A 55 0.33 9.22 -5.10
CA MET A 55 -1.13 9.37 -4.98
C MET A 55 -1.85 8.03 -4.75
N ARG A 56 -1.31 6.91 -5.23
CA ARG A 56 -1.86 5.57 -4.97
C ARG A 56 -1.43 5.04 -3.60
N PHE A 57 -0.18 5.25 -3.22
CA PHE A 57 0.36 4.88 -1.92
C PHE A 57 -0.44 5.52 -0.77
N LEU A 58 -0.70 6.83 -0.85
CA LEU A 58 -1.52 7.54 0.13
C LEU A 58 -2.94 7.00 0.20
N ARG A 59 -3.56 6.70 -0.95
CA ARG A 59 -4.89 6.05 -0.98
C ARG A 59 -4.85 4.71 -0.28
N HIS A 60 -3.86 3.85 -0.57
CA HIS A 60 -3.73 2.53 0.05
C HIS A 60 -3.63 2.62 1.58
N ALA A 61 -2.79 3.53 2.09
CA ALA A 61 -2.64 3.77 3.53
C ALA A 61 -3.93 4.31 4.17
N GLY A 62 -4.67 5.16 3.46
CA GLY A 62 -5.91 5.77 3.95
C GLY A 62 -7.12 4.82 4.02
N LEU A 63 -7.14 3.71 3.27
CA LEU A 63 -8.30 2.80 3.26
C LEU A 63 -8.59 2.20 4.64
N TRP A 64 -7.56 1.81 5.38
CA TRP A 64 -7.71 1.19 6.71
C TRP A 64 -8.43 2.08 7.72
N PRO A 65 -7.93 3.30 8.04
CA PRO A 65 -8.59 4.15 9.01
C PRO A 65 -9.95 4.69 8.53
N LEU A 66 -10.20 4.77 7.21
CA LEU A 66 -11.44 5.31 6.65
C LEU A 66 -12.54 4.27 6.47
N LEU A 67 -12.18 3.03 6.06
CA LEU A 67 -13.13 2.00 5.64
C LEU A 67 -13.06 0.72 6.48
N GLY A 68 -12.04 0.56 7.32
CA GLY A 68 -11.82 -0.65 8.12
C GLY A 68 -11.25 -1.85 7.32
N TYR A 69 -10.88 -1.64 6.06
CA TYR A 69 -10.21 -2.62 5.20
C TYR A 69 -9.29 -1.92 4.20
N GLY A 70 -8.28 -2.60 3.66
CA GLY A 70 -7.34 -1.98 2.71
C GLY A 70 -6.17 -2.87 2.30
N PHE A 71 -5.12 -2.24 1.78
CA PHE A 71 -3.90 -2.92 1.35
C PHE A 71 -2.90 -3.07 2.51
N TRP A 72 -2.11 -4.13 2.46
CA TRP A 72 -0.94 -4.31 3.32
C TRP A 72 0.36 -4.04 2.55
N ALA A 73 1.36 -3.59 3.28
CA ALA A 73 2.76 -3.67 2.91
C ALA A 73 3.37 -5.00 3.38
N LEU A 74 4.46 -5.40 2.73
CA LEU A 74 5.35 -6.49 3.14
C LEU A 74 6.55 -5.96 3.95
#